data_AF-A0AA37P7M8-F1
#
_entry.id   AF-A0AA37P7M8-F1
#
_cell.length_a   1.000
_cell.length_b   1.000
_cell.length_c   1.000
_cell.angle_alpha   90.00
_cell.angle_beta   90.00
_cell.angle_gamma   90.00
#
_symmetry.space_group_name_H-M   'P 1'
#
loop_
_entity.id
_entity.type
_entity.pdbx_description
1 polymer ?
#
loop_
_entity_poly.entity_id
_entity_poly.type
_entity_poly.pdbx_seq_one_letter_code
_entity_poly.pdbx_strand_id
1 'polypeptide(L)'
;MHSVDFRNARELVSDGVKSVTVIGSANTAFDVMEDCHDSGLQTTMIQRSETYVVPMTYFAHPMGLGAYNILPTEDADAIVNGSPLAVGGRLLRLVHAMQAQEEP
;
A
#
# COMPACT_ATOMS: atom_id res chain seq x y z
N MET A 1 15.72 -14.89 -0.85
CA MET A 1 15.72 -13.86 -1.92
C MET A 1 15.31 -12.55 -1.28
N HIS A 2 16.07 -11.48 -1.48
CA HIS A 2 15.64 -10.14 -1.11
C HIS A 2 14.78 -9.55 -2.23
N SER A 3 13.87 -8.62 -1.94
CA SER A 3 12.96 -8.06 -2.96
C SER A 3 13.70 -7.39 -4.12
N VAL A 4 14.91 -6.88 -3.87
CA VAL A 4 15.80 -6.29 -4.91
C VAL A 4 16.29 -7.30 -5.94
N ASP A 5 16.28 -8.60 -5.59
CA ASP A 5 16.69 -9.67 -6.49
C ASP A 5 15.49 -10.28 -7.24
N PHE A 6 14.26 -9.99 -6.79
CA PHE A 6 13.05 -10.46 -7.45
C PHE A 6 12.82 -9.67 -8.74
N ARG A 7 12.67 -10.40 -9.85
CA ARG A 7 12.40 -9.81 -11.17
C ARG A 7 10.96 -10.00 -11.60
N ASN A 8 10.47 -11.23 -11.50
CA ASN A 8 9.11 -11.63 -11.81
C ASN A 8 8.87 -13.06 -11.28
N ALA A 9 7.60 -13.43 -11.13
CA ALA A 9 7.19 -14.74 -10.64
C ALA A 9 7.40 -15.87 -11.67
N ARG A 10 7.49 -15.57 -12.97
CA ARG A 10 7.70 -16.60 -14.01
C ARG A 10 9.04 -17.31 -13.87
N GLU A 11 10.08 -16.60 -13.45
CA GLU A 11 11.39 -17.21 -13.14
C GLU A 11 11.26 -18.23 -12.00
N LEU A 12 10.49 -17.92 -10.96
CA LEU A 12 10.21 -18.85 -9.87
C LEU A 12 9.43 -20.08 -10.35
N VAL A 13 8.42 -19.87 -11.21
CA VAL A 13 7.66 -20.97 -11.81
C VAL A 13 8.57 -21.86 -12.67
N SER A 14 9.46 -21.28 -13.48
CA SER A 14 10.41 -22.07 -14.28
C SER A 14 11.38 -22.89 -13.44
N ASP A 15 11.71 -22.39 -12.24
CA ASP A 15 12.53 -23.10 -11.24
C ASP A 15 11.72 -24.17 -10.46
N GLY A 16 10.44 -24.35 -10.78
CA GLY A 16 9.57 -25.36 -10.16
C GLY A 16 9.02 -24.97 -8.79
N VAL A 17 9.11 -23.68 -8.41
CA VAL A 17 8.51 -23.17 -7.18
C VAL A 17 6.99 -23.30 -7.24
N LYS A 18 6.36 -23.68 -6.11
CA LYS A 18 4.90 -23.86 -6.00
C LYS A 18 4.23 -22.86 -5.06
N SER A 19 5.00 -22.28 -4.14
CA SER A 19 4.48 -21.38 -3.12
C SER A 19 5.53 -20.35 -2.73
N VAL A 20 5.07 -19.15 -2.40
CA VAL A 20 5.91 -18.00 -2.01
C VAL A 20 5.40 -17.39 -0.73
N THR A 21 6.30 -17.18 0.24
CA THR A 21 6.03 -16.40 1.44
C THR A 21 6.70 -15.04 1.32
N VAL A 22 5.90 -13.98 1.34
CA VAL A 22 6.35 -12.58 1.29
C VAL A 22 6.40 -12.00 2.69
N ILE A 23 7.53 -11.43 3.09
CA ILE A 23 7.71 -10.81 4.42
C ILE A 23 7.65 -9.28 4.27
N GLY A 24 6.69 -8.66 4.96
CA GLY A 24 6.39 -7.23 4.86
C GLY A 24 5.08 -6.95 4.13
N SER A 25 4.55 -5.74 4.30
CA SER A 25 3.27 -5.29 3.75
C SER A 25 3.33 -3.86 3.17
N ALA A 26 4.52 -3.44 2.74
CA ALA A 26 4.66 -2.21 1.96
C ALA A 26 4.26 -2.46 0.49
N ASN A 27 4.27 -1.41 -0.34
CA ASN A 27 3.83 -1.47 -1.74
C ASN A 27 4.45 -2.64 -2.52
N THR A 28 5.79 -2.78 -2.47
CA THR A 28 6.49 -3.88 -3.16
C THR A 28 6.03 -5.27 -2.74
N ALA A 29 5.60 -5.45 -1.48
CA ALA A 29 5.11 -6.74 -1.03
C ALA A 29 3.78 -7.11 -1.71
N PHE A 30 2.91 -6.12 -1.93
CA PHE A 30 1.67 -6.31 -2.70
C PHE A 30 1.97 -6.58 -4.19
N ASP A 31 2.89 -5.83 -4.81
CA ASP A 31 3.28 -6.04 -6.21
C ASP A 31 3.81 -7.47 -6.45
N VAL A 32 4.69 -7.95 -5.56
CA VAL A 32 5.26 -9.31 -5.63
C VAL A 32 4.19 -10.37 -5.38
N MET A 33 3.27 -10.14 -4.43
CA MET A 33 2.17 -11.06 -4.16
C MET A 33 1.24 -11.21 -5.35
N GLU A 34 0.87 -10.10 -6.00
CA GLU A 34 0.02 -10.08 -7.18
C GLU A 34 0.66 -10.86 -8.32
N ASP A 35 1.92 -10.55 -8.67
CA ASP A 35 2.64 -11.26 -9.74
C ASP A 35 2.78 -12.77 -9.48
N CYS A 36 3.04 -13.15 -8.22
CA CYS A 36 3.11 -14.56 -7.82
C CYS A 36 1.76 -15.26 -7.89
N HIS A 37 0.70 -14.64 -7.38
CA HIS A 37 -0.66 -15.17 -7.42
C HIS A 37 -1.14 -15.36 -8.87
N ASP A 38 -0.94 -14.35 -9.72
CA ASP A 38 -1.35 -14.36 -11.12
C ASP A 38 -0.55 -15.36 -11.96
N SER A 39 0.67 -15.67 -11.53
CA SER A 39 1.50 -16.75 -12.08
C SER A 39 1.13 -18.15 -11.57
N GLY A 40 0.09 -18.27 -10.74
CA GLY A 40 -0.43 -19.55 -10.23
C GLY A 40 0.31 -20.11 -9.01
N LEU A 41 1.15 -19.31 -8.35
CA LEU A 41 1.83 -19.70 -7.12
C LEU A 41 0.91 -19.50 -5.91
N GLN A 42 0.97 -20.43 -4.95
CA GLN A 42 0.32 -20.21 -3.66
C GLN A 42 1.10 -19.13 -2.88
N THR A 43 0.47 -17.98 -2.64
CA THR A 43 1.10 -16.85 -1.95
C THR A 43 0.62 -16.70 -0.51
N THR A 44 1.53 -16.32 0.38
CA THR A 44 1.23 -15.98 1.78
C THR A 44 2.02 -14.73 2.17
N MET A 45 1.34 -13.70 2.70
CA MET A 45 2.00 -12.52 3.28
C MET A 45 2.14 -12.68 4.79
N ILE A 46 3.33 -12.37 5.32
CA ILE A 46 3.57 -12.21 6.75
C ILE A 46 3.82 -10.74 7.05
N GLN A 47 2.89 -10.14 7.79
CA GLN A 47 2.94 -8.76 8.28
C GLN A 47 3.15 -8.72 9.79
N ARG A 48 3.85 -7.70 10.31
CA ARG A 48 4.11 -7.56 11.76
C ARG A 48 2.85 -7.15 12.52
N SER A 49 2.11 -6.21 11.96
CA SER A 49 0.88 -5.63 12.52
C SER A 49 -0.22 -5.71 11.47
N GLU A 50 -1.47 -5.53 11.88
CA GLU A 50 -2.61 -5.44 10.96
C GLU A 50 -2.34 -4.36 9.88
N THR A 51 -2.61 -4.69 8.62
CA THR A 51 -2.56 -3.72 7.53
C THR A 51 -3.89 -2.98 7.47
N TYR A 52 -3.80 -1.66 7.49
CA TYR A 52 -4.94 -0.78 7.36
C TYR A 52 -5.33 -0.64 5.88
N VAL A 53 -6.42 -1.31 5.48
CA VAL A 53 -6.93 -1.32 4.10
C VAL A 53 -8.13 -0.40 4.00
N VAL A 54 -8.10 0.53 3.05
CA VAL A 54 -9.22 1.44 2.72
C VAL A 54 -9.34 1.60 1.21
N PRO A 55 -10.53 1.92 0.69
CA PRO A 55 -10.69 2.28 -0.71
C PRO A 55 -9.84 3.49 -1.11
N MET A 56 -9.33 3.50 -2.35
CA MET A 56 -8.57 4.66 -2.87
C MET A 56 -9.40 5.96 -2.89
N THR A 57 -10.73 5.85 -2.93
CA THR A 57 -11.64 7.00 -2.85
C THR A 57 -11.51 7.77 -1.53
N TYR A 58 -11.08 7.11 -0.45
CA TYR A 58 -10.86 7.78 0.84
C TYR A 58 -9.64 8.69 0.76
N PHE A 59 -8.56 8.24 0.12
CA PHE A 59 -7.37 9.05 -0.11
C PHE A 59 -7.66 10.22 -1.05
N ALA A 60 -8.48 10.00 -2.09
CA ALA A 60 -8.88 11.02 -3.05
C ALA A 60 -9.86 12.08 -2.47
N HIS A 61 -10.38 11.86 -1.27
CA HIS A 61 -11.28 12.80 -0.61
C HIS A 61 -10.60 14.17 -0.43
N PRO A 62 -11.32 15.31 -0.53
CA PRO A 62 -10.72 16.64 -0.36
C PRO A 62 -9.98 16.85 0.97
N MET A 63 -10.41 16.16 2.05
CA MET A 63 -9.70 16.19 3.35
C MET A 63 -8.51 15.23 3.45
N GLY A 64 -8.34 14.33 2.48
CA GLY A 64 -7.18 13.45 2.35
C GLY A 64 -6.11 14.12 1.48
N LEU A 65 -5.89 13.60 0.29
CA LEU A 65 -4.92 14.13 -0.68
C LEU A 65 -5.48 15.30 -1.52
N GLY A 66 -6.56 15.95 -1.07
CA GLY A 66 -7.18 17.06 -1.80
C GLY A 66 -6.28 18.27 -2.04
N ALA A 67 -5.22 18.43 -1.23
CA ALA A 67 -4.21 19.48 -1.42
C ALA A 67 -3.57 19.43 -2.83
N TYR A 68 -3.36 18.24 -3.37
CA TYR A 68 -2.80 18.04 -4.73
C TYR A 68 -3.71 18.54 -5.86
N ASN A 69 -4.98 18.83 -5.57
CA ASN A 69 -5.91 19.38 -6.56
C ASN A 69 -5.85 20.92 -6.65
N ILE A 70 -5.23 21.59 -5.67
CA ILE A 70 -5.27 23.06 -5.54
C ILE A 70 -3.89 23.71 -5.36
N LEU A 71 -2.85 22.92 -5.06
CA LEU A 71 -1.47 23.37 -4.92
C LEU A 71 -0.56 22.69 -5.96
N PRO A 72 0.59 23.31 -6.31
CA PRO A 72 1.67 22.60 -6.98
C PRO A 72 2.09 21.34 -6.22
N THR A 73 2.54 20.31 -6.93
CA THR A 73 2.90 19.00 -6.35
C THR A 73 3.95 19.14 -5.25
N GLU A 74 4.97 19.97 -5.47
CA GLU A 74 6.05 20.22 -4.53
C GLU A 74 5.57 20.82 -3.19
N ASP A 75 4.58 21.71 -3.26
CA ASP A 75 3.98 22.35 -2.07
C ASP A 75 3.06 21.37 -1.34
N ALA A 76 2.26 20.60 -2.08
CA ALA A 76 1.42 19.56 -1.53
C ALA A 76 2.24 18.47 -0.83
N ASP A 77 3.36 18.04 -1.45
CA ASP A 77 4.29 17.06 -0.88
C ASP A 77 4.86 17.54 0.45
N ALA A 78 5.30 18.80 0.53
CA ALA A 78 5.84 19.38 1.74
C ALA A 78 4.81 19.39 2.88
N ILE A 79 3.53 19.66 2.59
CA ILE A 79 2.46 19.68 3.59
C ILE A 79 2.09 18.27 4.03
N VAL A 80 1.83 17.37 3.07
CA VAL A 80 1.33 16.02 3.33
C VAL A 80 2.40 15.16 4.00
N ASN A 81 3.65 15.24 3.53
CA ASN A 81 4.74 14.37 3.98
C ASN A 81 5.72 15.05 4.95
N GLY A 82 5.70 16.39 5.08
CA GLY A 82 6.58 17.13 5.99
C GLY A 82 6.04 17.27 7.41
N SER A 83 4.78 16.91 7.66
CA SER A 83 4.18 16.99 9.00
C SER A 83 4.69 15.85 9.92
N PRO A 84 4.76 16.05 11.25
CA PRO A 84 5.12 14.98 12.17
C PRO A 84 4.16 13.79 12.05
N LEU A 85 4.68 12.59 11.78
CA LEU A 85 3.88 11.37 11.58
C LEU A 85 2.90 11.08 12.72
N ALA A 86 3.28 11.39 13.96
CA ALA A 86 2.43 11.23 15.14
C ALA A 86 1.16 12.09 15.10
N VAL A 87 1.15 13.17 14.32
CA VAL A 87 0.01 14.07 14.14
C VAL A 87 -0.66 13.80 12.79
N GLY A 88 0.08 13.89 11.68
CA GLY A 88 -0.46 13.74 10.33
C GLY A 88 -1.14 12.39 10.11
N GLY A 89 -0.50 11.29 10.52
CA GLY A 89 -1.07 9.96 10.38
C GLY A 89 -2.34 9.74 11.23
N ARG A 90 -2.43 10.39 12.39
CA ARG A 90 -3.63 10.32 13.25
C ARG A 90 -4.78 11.13 12.69
N LEU A 91 -4.51 12.31 12.13
CA LEU A 91 -5.51 13.11 11.43
C LEU A 91 -6.06 12.37 10.22
N LEU A 92 -5.18 11.82 9.37
CA LEU A 92 -5.59 11.05 8.20
C LEU A 92 -6.45 9.84 8.57
N ARG A 93 -6.11 9.13 9.66
CA ARG A 93 -6.95 8.04 10.17
C ARG A 93 -8.36 8.50 10.57
N LEU A 94 -8.50 9.69 11.17
CA LEU A 94 -9.82 10.23 11.54
C LEU A 94 -10.64 10.59 10.30
N VAL A 95 -10.01 11.17 9.28
CA VAL A 95 -10.63 11.43 7.98
C VAL A 95 -11.18 10.12 7.41
N HIS A 96 -10.33 9.10 7.26
CA HIS A 96 -10.78 7.78 6.77
C HIS A 96 -11.89 7.15 7.63
N ALA A 97 -11.88 7.35 8.95
CA ALA A 97 -12.95 6.87 9.83
C ALA A 97 -14.28 7.59 9.59
N MET A 98 -14.27 8.89 9.24
CA MET A 98 -15.48 9.62 8.84
C MET A 98 -16.02 9.05 7.51
N GLN A 99 -15.16 8.78 6.54
CA GLN A 99 -15.59 8.21 5.25
C GLN A 99 -16.17 6.80 5.43
N ALA A 100 -15.58 5.98 6.30
CA ALA A 100 -16.10 4.66 6.64
C ALA A 100 -17.49 4.69 7.28
N GLN A 101 -17.83 5.76 8.01
CA GLN A 101 -19.18 5.94 8.59
C GLN A 101 -20.22 6.33 7.54
N GLU A 102 -19.79 6.82 6.37
CA GLU A 102 -20.65 7.22 5.26
C GLU A 102 -20.89 6.09 4.25
N GLU A 103 -20.26 4.92 4.43
CA GLU A 103 -20.50 3.75 3.59
C GLU A 103 -21.92 3.17 3.80
N PRO A 104 -22.58 2.68 2.74
CA PRO A 104 -23.94 2.16 2.77
C PRO A 104 -24.13 0.86 3.56
#